data_AF-A0A828SNY9-F1
#
_entry.id   AF-A0A828SNY9-F1
#
_cell.length_a   1.000
_cell.length_b   1.000
_cell.length_c   1.000
_cell.angle_alpha   90.00
_cell.angle_beta   90.00
_cell.angle_gamma   90.00
#
_symmetry.space_group_name_H-M   'P 1'
#
loop_
_entity.id
_entity.type
_entity.pdbx_description
1 polymer ?
#
loop_
_entity_poly.entity_id
_entity_poly.type
_entity_poly.pdbx_seq_one_letter_code
_entity_poly.pdbx_strand_id
1 'polypeptide(L)'
;MATLKEPVKIFIVQSLACRDTPQEVAELVKQEFGVDIDRVQVATYDPTKVAGKNLSKKYVELFEKTRDEFDKGLIDIPIANKYYRLKQYQRQLEKTRNVKTA
;
A
#
# COMPACT_ATOMS: atom_id res chain seq x y z
N MET A 1 -13.03 -2.71 16.92
CA MET A 1 -12.43 -2.65 15.56
C MET A 1 -13.52 -2.92 14.55
N ALA A 2 -13.68 -2.07 13.54
CA ALA A 2 -14.70 -2.28 12.52
C ALA A 2 -14.41 -3.59 11.75
N THR A 3 -15.40 -4.47 11.67
CA THR A 3 -15.32 -5.70 10.88
C THR A 3 -15.37 -5.31 9.40
N LEU A 4 -14.21 -5.19 8.76
CA LEU A 4 -14.12 -4.88 7.34
C LEU A 4 -14.71 -6.01 6.49
N LYS A 5 -15.47 -5.64 5.46
CA LYS A 5 -15.97 -6.57 4.44
C LYS A 5 -14.78 -7.15 3.67
N GLU A 6 -14.93 -8.37 3.18
CA GLU A 6 -13.88 -9.09 2.46
C GLU A 6 -13.30 -8.33 1.25
N PRO A 7 -14.10 -7.63 0.42
CA PRO A 7 -13.56 -6.81 -0.68
C PRO A 7 -12.62 -5.71 -0.22
N VAL A 8 -12.90 -5.07 0.92
CA VAL A 8 -12.07 -4.00 1.49
C VAL A 8 -10.73 -4.56 1.96
N LYS A 9 -10.73 -5.75 2.57
CA LYS A 9 -9.50 -6.42 3.00
C LYS A 9 -8.62 -6.81 1.82
N ILE A 10 -9.22 -7.35 0.76
CA ILE A 10 -8.51 -7.71 -0.47
C ILE A 10 -7.86 -6.46 -1.08
N PHE A 11 -8.61 -5.36 -1.18
CA PHE A 11 -8.11 -4.10 -1.70
C PHE A 11 -6.91 -3.58 -0.90
N ILE A 12 -7.02 -3.53 0.44
CA ILE A 12 -5.93 -3.10 1.32
C ILE A 12 -4.66 -3.93 1.08
N VAL A 13 -4.79 -5.26 1.05
CA VAL A 13 -3.65 -6.17 0.85
C VAL A 13 -2.99 -5.94 -0.50
N GLN A 14 -3.78 -5.76 -1.57
CA GLN A 14 -3.27 -5.51 -2.92
C GLN A 14 -2.58 -4.16 -3.03
N SER A 15 -3.16 -3.08 -2.50
CA SER A 15 -2.53 -1.75 -2.51
C SER A 15 -1.20 -1.73 -1.74
N LEU A 16 -1.15 -2.37 -0.57
CA LEU A 16 0.10 -2.51 0.19
C LEU A 16 1.14 -3.35 -0.58
N ALA A 17 0.71 -4.40 -1.28
CA ALA A 17 1.58 -5.17 -2.18
C ALA A 17 2.09 -4.33 -3.35
N CYS A 18 1.36 -3.30 -3.80
CA CYS A 18 1.81 -2.33 -4.80
C CYS A 18 2.75 -1.23 -4.25
N ARG A 19 3.21 -1.33 -2.99
CA ARG A 19 4.09 -0.36 -2.30
C ARG A 19 3.41 0.95 -1.89
N ASP A 20 2.08 1.00 -1.84
CA ASP A 20 1.38 2.15 -1.27
C ASP A 20 1.61 2.24 0.25
N THR A 21 1.64 3.46 0.79
CA THR A 21 1.80 3.63 2.24
C THR A 21 0.48 3.38 2.97
N PRO A 22 0.49 2.90 4.23
CA PRO A 22 -0.74 2.65 4.99
C PRO A 22 -1.67 3.86 5.10
N GLN A 23 -1.11 5.08 5.06
CA GLN A 23 -1.88 6.32 5.07
C GLN A 23 -2.60 6.55 3.74
N GLU A 24 -1.91 6.38 2.60
CA GLU A 24 -2.51 6.49 1.27
C GLU A 24 -3.61 5.44 1.07
N VAL A 25 -3.37 4.20 1.51
CA VAL A 25 -4.37 3.13 1.43
C VAL A 25 -5.61 3.42 2.29
N ALA A 26 -5.45 4.02 3.47
CA ALA A 26 -6.59 4.43 4.30
C ALA A 26 -7.45 5.50 3.59
N GLU A 27 -6.81 6.48 2.95
CA GLU A 27 -7.50 7.51 2.16
C GLU A 27 -8.21 6.91 0.93
N LEU A 28 -7.57 5.98 0.22
CA LEU A 28 -8.16 5.28 -0.92
C LEU A 28 -9.37 4.44 -0.51
N VAL A 29 -9.28 3.71 0.62
CA VAL A 29 -10.43 2.94 1.12
C VAL A 29 -11.61 3.84 1.47
N LYS A 30 -11.33 5.03 2.03
CA LYS A 30 -12.37 6.02 2.32
C LYS A 30 -13.01 6.55 1.03
N GLN A 31 -12.23 6.76 -0.03
CA GLN A 31 -12.74 7.22 -1.33
C GLN A 31 -13.56 6.16 -2.06
N GLU A 32 -13.04 4.92 -2.16
CA GLU A 32 -13.65 3.85 -2.94
C GLU A 32 -14.81 3.15 -2.21
N PHE A 33 -14.70 2.98 -0.89
CA PHE A 33 -15.66 2.21 -0.10
C PHE A 33 -16.46 3.05 0.91
N GLY A 34 -16.12 4.34 1.08
CA GLY A 34 -16.76 5.19 2.07
C GLY A 34 -16.47 4.78 3.52
N VAL A 35 -15.45 3.94 3.74
CA VAL A 35 -15.12 3.40 5.06
C VAL A 35 -13.93 4.16 5.62
N ASP A 36 -14.11 4.79 6.77
CA ASP A 36 -13.01 5.39 7.52
C ASP A 36 -12.25 4.31 8.30
N ILE A 37 -10.96 4.14 7.99
CA ILE A 37 -10.10 3.14 8.62
C ILE A 37 -8.80 3.80 9.09
N ASP A 38 -8.33 3.39 10.26
CA ASP A 38 -7.06 3.91 10.78
C ASP A 38 -5.86 3.26 10.08
N ARG A 39 -4.80 4.04 9.88
CA ARG A 39 -3.55 3.59 9.26
C ARG A 39 -2.89 2.43 10.02
N VAL A 40 -3.08 2.36 11.35
CA VAL A 40 -2.54 1.25 12.15
C VAL A 40 -3.28 -0.04 11.83
N GLN A 41 -4.60 0.03 11.64
CA GLN A 41 -5.40 -1.11 11.19
C GLN A 41 -5.00 -1.54 9.78
N VAL A 42 -4.75 -0.62 8.86
CA VAL A 42 -4.21 -0.92 7.52
C VAL A 42 -2.88 -1.66 7.60
N ALA A 43 -1.96 -1.22 8.46
CA ALA A 43 -0.64 -1.85 8.61
C ALA A 43 -0.68 -3.31 9.09
N THR A 44 -1.78 -3.77 9.70
CA THR A 44 -1.95 -5.19 10.06
C THR A 44 -2.16 -6.12 8.86
N TYR A 45 -2.43 -5.58 7.68
CA TYR A 45 -2.58 -6.32 6.43
C TYR A 45 -1.28 -6.41 5.61
N ASP A 46 -0.16 -5.91 6.15
CA ASP A 46 1.17 -6.02 5.54
C ASP A 46 1.98 -7.15 6.23
N PRO A 47 2.17 -8.32 5.58
CA PRO A 47 2.92 -9.43 6.15
C PRO A 47 4.41 -9.15 6.31
N THR A 48 4.95 -8.11 5.67
CA THR A 48 6.37 -7.71 5.82
C THR A 48 6.63 -6.93 7.11
N LYS A 49 5.57 -6.53 7.83
CA LYS A 49 5.65 -5.76 9.08
C LYS A 49 5.30 -6.64 10.28
N VAL A 50 5.84 -6.26 11.44
CA VAL A 50 5.52 -6.92 12.73
C VAL A 50 4.01 -6.90 13.00
N ALA A 51 3.33 -5.82 12.61
CA ALA A 51 1.88 -5.66 12.77
C ALA A 51 1.06 -6.70 11.97
N GLY A 52 1.58 -7.21 10.85
CA GLY A 52 0.91 -8.21 10.01
C GLY A 52 1.33 -9.65 10.26
N LYS A 53 2.09 -9.93 11.34
CA LYS A 53 2.56 -11.30 11.66
C LYS A 53 1.41 -12.32 11.82
N ASN A 54 0.23 -11.86 12.23
CA ASN A 54 -0.94 -12.71 12.44
C ASN A 54 -1.92 -12.70 11.25
N LEU A 55 -1.51 -12.19 10.09
CA LEU A 55 -2.33 -12.17 8.89
C LEU A 55 -2.61 -13.61 8.42
N SER A 56 -3.86 -13.89 8.03
CA SER A 56 -4.22 -15.23 7.57
C SER A 56 -3.49 -15.60 6.28
N LYS A 57 -3.10 -16.88 6.12
CA LYS A 57 -2.36 -17.39 4.96
C LYS A 57 -2.93 -16.93 3.61
N LYS A 58 -4.27 -16.94 3.45
CA LYS A 58 -4.96 -16.46 2.24
C LYS A 58 -4.52 -15.05 1.80
N TYR A 59 -4.39 -14.13 2.75
CA TYR A 59 -4.00 -12.74 2.45
C TYR A 59 -2.49 -12.59 2.29
N VAL A 60 -1.69 -13.43 2.95
CA VAL A 60 -0.23 -13.48 2.74
C VAL A 60 0.07 -13.94 1.31
N GLU A 61 -0.55 -15.04 0.86
CA GLU A 61 -0.41 -15.55 -0.49
C GLU A 61 -0.87 -14.54 -1.55
N LEU A 62 -1.98 -13.84 -1.28
CA LEU A 62 -2.45 -12.76 -2.15
C LEU A 62 -1.41 -11.62 -2.21
N PHE A 63 -0.87 -11.19 -1.08
CA PHE A 63 0.14 -10.14 -1.01
C PHE A 63 1.39 -10.51 -1.82
N GLU A 64 1.93 -11.71 -1.59
CA GLU A 64 3.13 -12.19 -2.27
C GLU A 64 2.91 -12.33 -3.78
N LYS A 65 1.77 -12.88 -4.19
CA LYS A 65 1.41 -12.99 -5.61
C LYS A 65 1.30 -11.61 -6.26
N THR A 66 0.57 -10.68 -5.65
CA THR A 66 0.42 -9.31 -6.19
C THR A 66 1.75 -8.56 -6.20
N ARG A 67 2.63 -8.78 -5.22
CA ARG A 67 3.97 -8.18 -5.17
C ARG A 67 4.86 -8.70 -6.30
N ASP A 68 4.86 -10.01 -6.52
CA ASP A 68 5.63 -10.65 -7.58
C ASP A 68 5.13 -10.21 -8.97
N GLU A 69 3.81 -10.16 -9.18
CA GLU A 69 3.24 -9.68 -10.43
C GLU A 69 3.50 -8.17 -10.66
N PHE A 70 3.52 -7.35 -9.58
CA PHE A 70 3.91 -5.93 -9.65
C PHE A 70 5.40 -5.76 -9.98
N ASP A 71 6.27 -6.56 -9.37
CA ASP A 71 7.72 -6.53 -9.61
C ASP A 71 8.08 -7.04 -11.02
N LYS A 72 7.32 -8.00 -11.55
CA LYS A 72 7.39 -8.46 -12.95
C LYS A 72 6.79 -7.46 -13.95
N GLY A 73 6.12 -6.40 -13.47
CA GLY A 73 5.45 -5.41 -14.33
C GLY A 73 4.21 -5.97 -15.06
N LEU A 74 3.65 -7.07 -14.57
CA LEU A 74 2.48 -7.74 -15.15
C LEU A 74 1.15 -7.16 -14.64
N ILE A 75 1.17 -6.53 -13.46
CA ILE A 75 0.05 -5.75 -12.94
C ILE A 75 0.29 -4.27 -13.25
N ASP A 76 -0.47 -3.76 -14.21
CA ASP A 76 -0.77 -2.34 -14.36
C ASP A 76 -2.18 -2.11 -13.79
N ILE A 77 -2.32 -2.01 -12.46
CA ILE A 77 -3.56 -1.45 -11.91
C ILE A 77 -3.56 0.05 -12.23
N PRO A 78 -4.65 0.58 -12.80
CA PRO A 78 -4.64 1.84 -13.52
C PRO A 78 -4.51 3.03 -12.56
N ILE A 79 -3.72 4.04 -12.97
CA ILE A 79 -3.60 5.37 -12.35
C ILE A 79 -2.75 5.42 -11.07
N ALA A 80 -1.49 4.97 -11.12
CA ALA A 80 -0.46 5.57 -10.26
C ALA A 80 0.99 5.35 -10.73
N ASN A 81 1.30 4.31 -11.49
CA ASN A 81 2.66 3.75 -11.38
C ASN A 81 3.82 4.43 -12.14
N LYS A 82 3.58 5.34 -13.09
CA LYS A 82 4.67 6.20 -13.59
C LYS A 82 4.74 7.52 -12.85
N TYR A 83 3.59 8.18 -12.70
CA TYR A 83 3.51 9.49 -12.05
C TYR A 83 3.83 9.43 -10.55
N TYR A 84 3.34 8.43 -9.82
CA TYR A 84 3.66 8.23 -8.40
C TYR A 84 5.14 7.90 -8.20
N ARG A 85 5.72 6.98 -9.00
CA ARG A 85 7.16 6.69 -8.95
C ARG A 85 7.98 7.96 -9.25
N LEU A 86 7.61 8.73 -10.27
CA LEU A 86 8.22 10.03 -10.56
C LEU A 86 8.04 11.03 -9.42
N LYS A 87 6.86 11.10 -8.80
CA LYS A 87 6.55 12.01 -7.68
C LYS A 87 7.31 11.64 -6.41
N GLN A 88 7.48 10.35 -6.12
CA GLN A 88 8.32 9.88 -5.02
C GLN A 88 9.79 10.17 -5.30
N TYR A 89 10.26 9.95 -6.53
CA TYR A 89 11.60 10.34 -6.95
C TYR A 89 11.83 11.84 -6.83
N GLN A 90 10.86 12.65 -7.27
CA GLN A 90 10.88 14.12 -7.14
C GLN A 90 10.89 14.56 -5.67
N ARG A 91 10.05 13.98 -4.81
CA ARG A 91 10.08 14.23 -3.35
C ARG A 91 11.42 13.89 -2.73
N GLN A 92 12.06 12.81 -3.18
CA GLN A 92 13.38 12.40 -2.70
C GLN A 92 14.46 13.39 -3.14
N LEU A 93 14.42 13.84 -4.40
CA LEU A 93 15.30 14.88 -4.92
C LEU A 93 15.14 16.21 -4.17
N GLU A 94 13.90 16.64 -3.91
CA GLU A 94 13.60 17.88 -3.17
C GLU A 94 14.11 17.83 -1.73
N LYS A 95 13.98 16.68 -1.05
CA LYS A 95 14.56 16.47 0.28
C LYS A 95 16.08 16.59 0.26
N THR A 96 16.75 15.95 -0.69
CA THR A 96 18.21 16.02 -0.83
C THR A 96 18.70 17.41 -1.20
N ARG A 97 17.96 18.15 -2.03
CA ARG A 97 18.29 19.53 -2.41
C ARG A 97 18.26 20.51 -1.23
N ASN A 98 17.45 20.22 -0.21
CA ASN A 98 17.35 21.03 1.00
C ASN A 98 18.36 20.62 2.09
N VAL A 99 19.08 19.51 1.90
CA VAL A 99 20.29 19.24 2.68
C VAL A 99 21.38 20.11 2.07
N LYS A 100 21.63 21.28 2.66
CA LYS A 100 22.82 22.07 2.34
C LYS A 100 24.02 21.14 2.48
N THR A 101 24.68 20.85 1.37
CA THR A 101 26.01 20.27 1.35
C THR A 101 26.89 21.23 2.15
N ALA A 102 27.22 20.85 3.38
CA ALA A 102 28.22 21.52 4.18
C ALA A 102 29.61 21.15 3.66
#